data_AF-A0A133Y187-F1
#
_entry.id   AF-A0A133Y187-F1
#
_cell.length_a   1.000
_cell.length_b   1.000
_cell.length_c   1.000
_cell.angle_alpha   90.00
_cell.angle_beta   90.00
_cell.angle_gamma   90.00
#
_symmetry.space_group_name_H-M   'P 1'
#
loop_
_entity.id
_entity.type
_entity.pdbx_description
1 polymer ?
#
loop_
_entity_poly.entity_id
_entity_poly.type
_entity_poly.pdbx_seq_one_letter_code
_entity_poly.pdbx_strand_id
1 'polypeptide(L)'
;MANSKNPIIKDVFAKLASLNSKHRHDIYIGTELGSKTNAPESSSYTRTRLTLDYDNKRGFTDYEIIGHELKHAYDIEFNLNTNKKDANGTELDEYWTSNFENLIRKEEGRPQRTKYGRFKIPKKEMGNYNLYIPKKKEK
;
A
#
# COMPACT_ATOMS: atom_id res chain seq x y z
N MET A 1 -15.91 -2.83 -9.83
CA MET A 1 -14.48 -2.75 -10.15
C MET A 1 -14.23 -2.69 -11.65
N ALA A 2 -14.51 -3.77 -12.41
CA ALA A 2 -14.52 -3.72 -13.88
C ALA A 2 -15.43 -2.62 -14.47
N ASN A 3 -16.46 -2.20 -13.72
CA ASN A 3 -17.40 -1.16 -14.12
C ASN A 3 -17.12 0.24 -13.51
N SER A 4 -15.94 0.50 -12.92
CA SER A 4 -15.60 1.85 -12.42
C SER A 4 -15.61 2.88 -13.58
N LYS A 5 -16.12 4.08 -13.32
CA LYS A 5 -16.08 5.19 -14.30
C LYS A 5 -14.70 5.86 -14.37
N ASN A 6 -13.84 5.60 -13.39
CA ASN A 6 -12.48 6.13 -13.35
C ASN A 6 -11.51 5.16 -14.07
N PRO A 7 -10.87 5.58 -15.17
CA PRO A 7 -10.04 4.71 -16.01
C PRO A 7 -8.76 4.23 -15.30
N ILE A 8 -8.25 5.02 -14.37
CA ILE A 8 -7.05 4.72 -13.59
C ILE A 8 -7.32 3.55 -12.63
N ILE A 9 -8.46 3.63 -11.94
CA ILE A 9 -8.91 2.60 -11.00
C ILE A 9 -9.17 1.29 -11.74
N LYS A 10 -9.69 1.37 -12.97
CA LYS A 10 -9.86 0.21 -13.84
C LYS A 10 -8.52 -0.45 -14.18
N ASP A 11 -7.53 0.33 -14.59
CA ASP A 11 -6.23 -0.19 -15.00
C ASP A 11 -5.49 -0.85 -13.82
N VAL A 12 -5.48 -0.21 -12.65
CA VAL A 12 -4.84 -0.78 -11.46
C VAL A 12 -5.56 -2.04 -10.97
N PHE A 13 -6.90 -2.03 -10.94
CA PHE A 13 -7.65 -3.23 -10.58
C PHE A 13 -7.38 -4.39 -11.54
N ALA A 14 -7.32 -4.11 -12.85
CA ALA A 14 -7.03 -5.14 -13.86
C ALA A 14 -5.63 -5.74 -13.66
N LYS A 15 -4.61 -4.90 -13.42
CA LYS A 15 -3.24 -5.35 -13.15
C LYS A 15 -3.17 -6.27 -11.91
N LEU A 16 -3.90 -5.94 -10.85
CA LEU A 16 -3.91 -6.74 -9.62
C LEU A 16 -4.69 -8.03 -9.75
N ALA A 17 -5.85 -7.98 -10.40
CA ALA A 17 -6.63 -9.18 -10.71
C ALA A 17 -5.86 -10.16 -11.62
N SER A 18 -4.88 -9.65 -12.38
CA SER A 18 -4.00 -10.46 -13.24
C SER A 18 -2.75 -11.01 -12.53
N LEU A 19 -2.46 -10.60 -11.29
CA LEU A 19 -1.36 -11.18 -10.53
C LEU A 19 -1.69 -12.64 -10.23
N ASN A 20 -0.79 -13.55 -10.62
CA ASN A 20 -0.88 -14.96 -10.28
C ASN A 20 -0.47 -15.15 -8.80
N SER A 21 -1.30 -14.61 -7.92
CA SER A 21 -1.11 -14.60 -6.47
C SER A 21 -1.50 -15.95 -5.87
N LYS A 22 -0.80 -16.38 -4.82
CA LYS A 22 -1.24 -17.52 -4.01
C LYS A 22 -2.42 -17.16 -3.09
N HIS A 23 -2.69 -15.86 -2.97
CA HIS A 23 -3.72 -15.29 -2.12
C HIS A 23 -4.83 -14.68 -2.97
N ARG A 24 -6.08 -14.88 -2.55
CA ARG A 24 -7.19 -14.17 -3.17
C ARG A 24 -7.20 -12.73 -2.66
N HIS A 25 -7.08 -11.76 -3.55
CA HIS A 25 -7.15 -10.33 -3.24
C HIS A 25 -8.52 -9.76 -3.60
N ASP A 26 -9.35 -9.45 -2.61
CA ASP A 26 -10.62 -8.76 -2.85
C ASP A 26 -10.48 -7.27 -2.50
N ILE A 27 -10.77 -6.41 -3.46
CA ILE A 27 -10.68 -4.96 -3.29
C ILE A 27 -12.09 -4.36 -3.34
N TYR A 28 -12.42 -3.55 -2.33
CA TYR A 28 -13.71 -2.89 -2.17
C TYR A 28 -13.52 -1.38 -2.10
N ILE A 29 -14.27 -0.63 -2.92
CA ILE A 29 -14.27 0.84 -2.84
C ILE A 29 -15.41 1.28 -1.93
N GLY A 30 -15.08 1.95 -0.83
CA GLY A 30 -16.02 2.53 0.11
C GLY A 30 -16.05 4.05 0.04
N THR A 31 -17.07 4.62 0.67
CA THR A 31 -17.23 6.08 0.86
C THR A 31 -16.91 6.53 2.30
N GLU A 32 -16.47 5.62 3.16
CA GLU A 32 -16.18 5.88 4.58
C GLU A 32 -14.76 6.41 4.79
N LEU A 33 -14.53 7.27 5.78
CA LEU A 33 -13.21 7.84 6.06
C LEU A 33 -12.16 6.78 6.42
N GLY A 34 -11.32 6.41 5.45
CA GLY A 34 -10.12 5.58 5.65
C GLY A 34 -10.04 4.37 4.72
N SER A 35 -8.85 4.13 4.18
CA SER A 35 -8.49 2.89 3.50
C SER A 35 -7.84 1.93 4.49
N LYS A 36 -7.98 0.62 4.25
CA LYS A 36 -7.33 -0.41 5.06
C LYS A 36 -7.20 -1.73 4.32
N THR A 37 -6.14 -2.45 4.60
CA THR A 37 -5.94 -3.83 4.15
C THR A 37 -5.97 -4.76 5.35
N ASN A 38 -6.84 -5.77 5.28
CA ASN A 38 -7.00 -6.79 6.31
C ASN A 38 -6.63 -8.16 5.73
N ALA A 39 -5.60 -8.78 6.31
CA ALA A 39 -5.34 -10.20 6.15
C ALA A 39 -4.73 -10.74 7.46
N PRO A 40 -5.29 -11.79 8.06
CA PRO A 40 -4.56 -12.56 9.08
C PRO A 40 -3.22 -13.06 8.50
N GLU A 41 -2.15 -13.08 9.30
CA GLU A 41 -0.78 -13.47 8.90
C GLU A 41 -0.66 -14.84 8.20
N SER A 42 -1.67 -15.71 8.34
CA SER A 42 -1.72 -17.05 7.72
C SER A 42 -2.87 -17.23 6.73
N SER A 43 -3.63 -16.18 6.43
CA SER A 43 -4.79 -16.29 5.54
C SER A 43 -4.33 -16.33 4.10
N SER A 44 -4.91 -17.22 3.30
CA SER A 44 -4.77 -17.24 1.84
C SER A 44 -5.60 -16.14 1.14
N TYR A 45 -5.93 -15.07 1.86
CA TYR A 45 -6.93 -14.09 1.44
C TYR A 45 -6.68 -12.70 2.03
N THR A 46 -6.52 -11.72 1.16
CA THR A 46 -6.36 -10.33 1.55
C THR A 46 -7.58 -9.53 1.13
N ARG A 47 -8.18 -8.79 2.07
CA ARG A 47 -9.28 -7.86 1.79
C ARG A 47 -8.81 -6.43 1.93
N THR A 48 -8.81 -5.71 0.82
CA THR A 48 -8.45 -4.29 0.78
C THR A 48 -9.71 -3.44 0.63
N ARG A 49 -9.89 -2.46 1.51
CA ARG A 49 -10.91 -1.42 1.40
C ARG A 49 -10.23 -0.12 1.03
N LEU A 50 -10.67 0.49 -0.07
CA LEU A 50 -10.19 1.78 -0.54
C LEU A 50 -11.25 2.85 -0.36
N THR A 51 -10.88 3.95 0.28
CA THR A 51 -11.67 5.18 0.25
C THR A 51 -10.89 6.25 -0.47
N LEU A 52 -11.30 6.46 -1.70
CA LEU A 52 -10.69 7.38 -2.65
C LEU A 52 -10.95 8.83 -2.25
N ASP A 53 -10.02 9.70 -2.62
CA ASP A 53 -10.02 11.12 -2.29
C ASP A 53 -10.24 11.93 -3.57
N TYR A 54 -11.41 11.73 -4.18
CA TYR A 54 -11.76 12.31 -5.48
C TYR A 54 -11.67 13.84 -5.54
N ASP A 55 -11.79 14.51 -4.40
CA ASP A 55 -11.69 15.98 -4.27
C ASP A 55 -10.34 16.44 -3.72
N ASN A 56 -9.39 15.52 -3.50
CA ASN A 56 -8.04 15.75 -2.97
C ASN A 56 -8.02 16.54 -1.64
N LYS A 57 -9.11 16.51 -0.86
CA LYS A 57 -9.23 17.28 0.39
C LYS A 57 -8.32 16.75 1.48
N ARG A 58 -7.90 15.48 1.42
CA ARG A 58 -6.95 14.87 2.36
C ARG A 58 -5.50 15.10 1.94
N GLY A 59 -5.26 15.67 0.76
CA GLY A 59 -3.93 15.94 0.23
C GLY A 59 -3.23 14.69 -0.34
N PHE A 60 -3.99 13.61 -0.57
CA PHE A 60 -3.53 12.39 -1.21
C PHE A 60 -4.21 12.23 -2.56
N THR A 61 -3.47 11.77 -3.57
CA THR A 61 -4.13 11.31 -4.81
C THR A 61 -4.72 9.92 -4.60
N ASP A 62 -5.72 9.59 -5.41
CA ASP A 62 -6.27 8.24 -5.48
C ASP A 62 -5.16 7.19 -5.72
N TYR A 63 -4.13 7.53 -6.51
CA TYR A 63 -2.97 6.67 -6.73
C TYR A 63 -2.17 6.38 -5.48
N GLU A 64 -1.93 7.38 -4.63
CA GLU A 64 -1.25 7.18 -3.35
C GLU A 64 -2.05 6.26 -2.44
N ILE A 65 -3.37 6.47 -2.35
CA ILE A 65 -4.25 5.65 -1.53
C ILE A 65 -4.27 4.21 -2.04
N ILE A 66 -4.32 4.02 -3.36
CA ILE A 66 -4.26 2.70 -3.96
C ILE A 66 -2.90 2.07 -3.68
N GLY A 67 -1.80 2.74 -4.03
CA GLY A 67 -0.44 2.24 -3.84
C GLY A 67 -0.13 1.87 -2.39
N HIS A 68 -0.66 2.63 -1.44
CA HIS A 68 -0.57 2.36 -0.01
C HIS A 68 -1.10 0.95 0.31
N GLU A 69 -2.35 0.69 -0.06
CA GLU A 69 -2.97 -0.60 0.24
C GLU A 69 -2.36 -1.76 -0.56
N LEU A 70 -1.86 -1.50 -1.78
CA LEU A 70 -1.18 -2.52 -2.57
C LEU A 70 0.14 -2.94 -1.97
N LYS A 71 0.86 -2.01 -1.35
CA LYS A 71 2.09 -2.36 -0.65
C LYS A 71 1.80 -3.27 0.54
N HIS A 72 0.75 -3.01 1.30
CA HIS A 72 0.29 -3.90 2.37
C HIS A 72 -0.07 -5.29 1.83
N ALA A 73 -0.84 -5.36 0.74
CA ALA A 73 -1.18 -6.63 0.10
C ALA A 73 0.05 -7.40 -0.41
N TYR A 74 1.04 -6.70 -0.98
CA TYR A 74 2.32 -7.27 -1.38
C TYR A 74 3.10 -7.79 -0.17
N ASP A 75 3.17 -7.03 0.91
CA ASP A 75 3.90 -7.46 2.11
C ASP A 75 3.29 -8.71 2.72
N ILE A 76 1.97 -8.84 2.70
CA ILE A 76 1.27 -10.07 3.09
C ILE A 76 1.65 -11.24 2.16
N GLU A 77 1.60 -11.04 0.84
CA GLU A 77 1.93 -12.10 -0.16
C GLU A 77 3.31 -12.73 0.08
N PHE A 78 4.27 -11.89 0.48
CA PHE A 78 5.66 -12.29 0.67
C PHE A 78 6.06 -12.50 2.14
N ASN A 79 5.10 -12.48 3.08
CA ASN A 79 5.32 -12.57 4.53
C ASN A 79 6.35 -11.55 5.05
N LEU A 80 6.22 -10.31 4.58
CA LEU A 80 7.06 -9.16 4.92
C LEU A 80 6.38 -8.19 5.90
N ASN A 81 5.06 -8.33 6.11
CA ASN A 81 4.28 -7.51 7.03
C ASN A 81 4.72 -7.72 8.49
N THR A 82 4.50 -6.74 9.36
CA THR A 82 5.00 -6.80 10.75
C THR A 82 4.21 -5.94 11.71
N ASN A 83 3.78 -6.52 12.84
CA ASN A 83 3.11 -5.77 13.92
C ASN A 83 4.07 -4.99 14.85
N LYS A 84 5.35 -4.87 14.47
CA LYS A 84 6.36 -4.14 15.25
C LYS A 84 6.05 -2.64 15.22
N LYS A 85 5.92 -2.05 16.41
CA LYS A 85 5.62 -0.63 16.60
C LYS A 85 6.84 0.14 17.08
N ASP A 86 6.92 1.41 16.67
CA ASP A 86 7.85 2.37 17.24
C ASP A 86 7.38 2.87 18.63
N ALA A 87 8.16 3.76 19.25
CA ALA A 87 7.81 4.34 20.55
C ALA A 87 6.50 5.17 20.53
N ASN A 88 6.03 5.56 19.35
CA ASN A 88 4.77 6.30 19.16
C ASN A 88 3.60 5.36 18.85
N GLY A 89 3.80 4.04 18.82
CA GLY A 89 2.78 3.06 18.47
C GLY A 89 2.51 2.93 16.97
N THR A 90 3.36 3.52 16.11
CA THR A 90 3.23 3.40 14.65
C THR A 90 3.88 2.09 14.17
N GLU A 91 3.16 1.33 13.36
CA GLU A 91 3.65 0.07 12.79
C GLU A 91 4.72 0.33 11.72
N LEU A 92 5.72 -0.54 11.67
CA LEU A 92 6.90 -0.34 10.82
C LEU A 92 6.58 -0.45 9.32
N ASP A 93 5.61 -1.29 8.97
CA ASP A 93 5.08 -1.46 7.62
C ASP A 93 4.42 -0.19 7.08
N GLU A 94 3.74 0.60 7.92
CA GLU A 94 3.19 1.90 7.54
C GLU A 94 4.27 2.88 7.05
N TYR A 95 5.49 2.79 7.58
CA TYR A 95 6.62 3.58 7.07
C TYR A 95 7.11 3.09 5.71
N TRP A 96 7.23 1.76 5.52
CA TRP A 96 7.63 1.19 4.24
C TRP A 96 6.60 1.47 3.15
N THR A 97 5.32 1.43 3.50
CA THR A 97 4.21 1.82 2.64
C THR A 97 4.23 3.31 2.32
N SER A 98 4.47 4.18 3.31
CA SER A 98 4.64 5.62 3.06
C SER A 98 5.85 5.91 2.14
N ASN A 99 6.93 5.13 2.24
CA ASN A 99 8.03 5.24 1.32
C ASN A 99 7.63 4.79 -0.09
N PHE A 100 6.87 3.69 -0.22
CA PHE A 100 6.36 3.24 -1.51
C PHE A 100 5.51 4.32 -2.20
N GLU A 101 4.65 5.02 -1.46
CA GLU A 101 3.91 6.19 -1.97
C GLU A 101 4.85 7.28 -2.53
N ASN A 102 6.06 7.45 -1.98
CA ASN A 102 7.02 8.42 -2.51
C ASN A 102 7.52 8.09 -3.92
N LEU A 103 7.42 6.83 -4.37
CA LEU A 103 7.67 6.49 -5.78
C LEU A 103 6.58 7.08 -6.68
N ILE A 104 5.32 6.98 -6.25
CA ILE A 104 4.15 7.54 -6.95
C ILE A 104 4.24 9.06 -6.95
N ARG A 105 4.50 9.68 -5.79
CA ARG A 105 4.65 11.14 -5.69
C ARG A 105 5.79 11.66 -6.55
N LYS A 106 6.90 10.92 -6.65
CA LYS A 106 8.02 11.29 -7.53
C LYS A 106 7.59 11.30 -9.01
N GLU A 107 6.83 10.31 -9.45
CA GLU A 107 6.27 10.25 -10.80
C GLU A 107 5.30 11.41 -11.07
N GLU A 108 4.47 11.75 -10.09
CA GLU A 108 3.54 12.89 -10.14
C GLU A 108 4.22 14.26 -9.97
N GLY A 109 5.55 14.33 -9.76
CA GLY A 109 6.28 15.58 -9.52
C GLY A 109 5.97 16.25 -8.18
N ARG A 110 5.46 15.50 -7.19
CA ARG A 110 5.05 16.00 -5.87
C ARG A 110 6.14 15.80 -4.82
N PRO A 111 6.19 16.65 -3.77
CA PRO A 111 7.16 16.51 -2.69
C PRO A 111 7.00 15.19 -1.95
N GLN A 112 8.11 14.54 -1.60
CA GLN A 112 8.10 13.30 -0.83
C GLN A 112 7.51 13.52 0.59
N ARG A 113 6.73 12.53 1.05
CA ARG A 113 6.33 12.41 2.44
C ARG A 113 7.53 12.09 3.30
N THR A 114 7.66 12.87 4.36
CA THR A 114 8.64 12.63 5.45
C THR A 114 7.95 12.28 6.77
N LYS A 115 6.62 12.13 6.74
CA LYS A 115 5.76 11.88 7.89
C LYS A 115 4.68 10.85 7.56
N TYR A 116 4.37 10.04 8.56
CA TYR A 116 3.16 9.24 8.62
C TYR A 116 2.23 9.80 9.70
N GLY A 117 1.02 10.20 9.31
CA GLY A 117 0.14 11.01 10.16
C GLY A 117 0.88 12.26 10.66
N ARG A 118 0.94 12.43 11.98
CA ARG A 118 1.67 13.53 12.64
C ARG A 118 3.13 13.23 12.95
N PHE A 119 3.58 11.98 12.78
CA PHE A 119 4.90 11.52 13.20
C PHE A 119 5.89 11.50 12.05
N LYS A 120 7.15 11.85 12.35
CA LYS A 120 8.22 11.82 11.35
C LYS A 120 8.67 10.39 11.10
N ILE A 121 8.85 10.03 9.84
CA ILE A 121 9.42 8.73 9.47
C ILE A 121 10.87 8.70 10.00
N PRO A 122 11.27 7.71 10.81
CA PRO A 122 12.63 7.60 11.32
C PRO A 122 13.65 7.55 10.18
N LYS A 123 14.80 8.24 10.33
CA LYS A 123 15.84 8.30 9.27
C LYS A 123 16.27 6.92 8.77
N LYS A 124 16.38 5.94 9.68
CA LYS A 124 16.77 4.56 9.35
C LYS A 124 15.76 3.83 8.47
N GLU A 125 14.50 4.25 8.48
CA GLU A 125 13.43 3.68 7.65
C GLU A 125 13.19 4.51 6.39
N MET A 126 13.76 5.70 6.26
CA MET A 126 13.52 6.56 5.10
C MET A 126 14.05 5.90 3.82
N GLY A 127 13.18 5.74 2.82
CA GLY A 127 13.52 5.04 1.57
C GLY A 127 13.70 3.53 1.72
N ASN A 128 13.41 2.95 2.90
CA ASN A 128 13.30 1.51 3.07
C ASN A 128 11.90 1.07 2.64
N TYR A 129 11.82 0.25 1.60
CA TYR A 129 10.56 -0.28 1.08
C TYR A 129 10.26 -1.69 1.58
N ASN A 130 11.21 -2.36 2.26
CA ASN A 130 11.14 -3.77 2.63
C ASN A 130 10.60 -4.66 1.50
N LEU A 131 11.34 -4.75 0.38
CA LEU A 131 10.95 -5.56 -0.77
C LEU A 131 11.53 -6.97 -0.66
N TYR A 132 10.81 -7.96 -1.18
CA TYR A 132 11.30 -9.32 -1.28
C TYR A 132 12.52 -9.36 -2.21
N ILE A 133 13.65 -9.87 -1.69
CA ILE A 133 14.84 -10.16 -2.49
C ILE A 133 14.88 -11.68 -2.70
N PRO A 134 14.62 -12.20 -3.91
CA PRO A 134 14.73 -13.62 -4.17
C PRO A 134 16.17 -14.06 -3.90
N LYS A 135 16.34 -15.11 -3.07
CA LYS A 135 17.65 -15.76 -2.92
C LYS A 135 18.13 -16.16 -4.31
N LYS A 136 19.30 -15.66 -4.74
CA LYS A 136 19.96 -16.17 -5.95
C LYS A 136 20.04 -17.68 -5.79
N LYS A 137 19.50 -18.42 -6.75
CA LYS A 137 19.79 -19.86 -6.86
C LYS A 137 21.30 -19.97 -7.01
N GLU A 138 21.98 -20.41 -5.96
CA GLU A 138 23.33 -20.93 -6.09
C GLU A 138 23.24 -22.06 -7.12
N LYS A 139 24.02 -21.92 -8.20
CA LYS A 139 24.16 -22.93 -9.24
C LYS A 139 25.18 -23.97 -8.80
#